data_AF-A0A8T3PT04-F1
#
_entry.id   AF-A0A8T3PT04-F1
#
_cell.length_a   1.000
_cell.length_b   1.000
_cell.length_c   1.000
_cell.angle_alpha   90.00
_cell.angle_beta   90.00
_cell.angle_gamma   90.00
#
_symmetry.space_group_name_H-M   'P 1'
#
loop_
_entity.id
_entity.type
_entity.pdbx_description
1 polymer ?
#
loop_
_entity_poly.entity_id
_entity_poly.type
_entity_poly.pdbx_seq_one_letter_code
_entity_poly.pdbx_strand_id
1 'polypeptide(L)'
;MSAAGELRGKSREDFDKLLLELVREHFNLRMQKGSGQAVKPHRLRGVKRDIARVKTILNEPKFNIQGGNIQGGNQPGAATPGGAR
;
A
#
# COMPACT_ATOMS: atom_id res chain seq x y z
N MET A 1 -17.33 2.85 -30.22
CA MET A 1 -17.43 3.85 -29.14
C MET A 1 -18.26 3.24 -28.04
N SER A 2 -17.66 2.90 -26.90
CA SER A 2 -18.40 2.34 -25.76
C SER A 2 -18.17 3.19 -24.52
N ALA A 3 -19.24 3.91 -24.21
CA ALA A 3 -19.72 4.45 -22.96
C ALA A 3 -18.71 4.86 -21.87
N ALA A 4 -18.75 6.17 -21.57
CA ALA A 4 -18.23 6.81 -20.36
C ALA A 4 -18.81 6.28 -19.02
N GLY A 5 -19.55 5.16 -19.03
CA GLY A 5 -20.09 4.47 -17.86
C GLY A 5 -19.14 3.41 -17.26
N GLU A 6 -18.25 2.81 -18.05
CA GLU A 6 -17.30 1.81 -17.56
C GLU A 6 -16.12 2.43 -16.79
N LEU A 7 -15.92 3.75 -16.95
CA LEU A 7 -14.87 4.50 -16.26
C LEU A 7 -15.25 4.95 -14.84
N ARG A 8 -16.49 4.67 -14.39
CA ARG A 8 -16.88 4.68 -12.97
C ARG A 8 -16.72 3.31 -12.28
N GLY A 9 -16.30 2.28 -13.01
CA GLY A 9 -16.21 0.90 -12.54
C GLY A 9 -14.83 0.47 -12.03
N LYS A 10 -13.77 1.26 -12.25
CA LYS A 10 -12.48 1.05 -11.56
C LYS A 10 -12.57 1.66 -10.17
N SER A 11 -13.29 0.95 -9.31
CA SER A 11 -13.57 1.32 -7.92
C SER A 11 -12.29 1.26 -7.08
N ARG A 12 -12.34 1.86 -5.87
CA ARG A 12 -11.41 1.58 -4.74
C ARG A 12 -10.93 0.13 -4.75
N GLU A 13 -11.87 -0.78 -4.98
CA GLU A 13 -11.69 -2.23 -5.04
C GLU A 13 -10.62 -2.71 -6.04
N ASP A 14 -10.48 -2.08 -7.20
CA ASP A 14 -9.46 -2.50 -8.18
C ASP A 14 -8.07 -2.03 -7.76
N PHE A 15 -7.97 -0.85 -7.16
CA PHE A 15 -6.74 -0.41 -6.51
C PHE A 15 -6.40 -1.27 -5.29
N ASP A 16 -7.39 -1.72 -4.53
CA ASP A 16 -7.21 -2.64 -3.40
C ASP A 16 -6.78 -4.04 -3.86
N LYS A 17 -7.35 -4.56 -4.96
CA LYS A 17 -6.92 -5.82 -5.59
C LYS A 17 -5.47 -5.75 -6.07
N LEU A 18 -5.11 -4.67 -6.77
CA LEU A 18 -3.73 -4.42 -7.20
C LEU A 18 -2.78 -4.30 -6.02
N LEU A 19 -3.21 -3.63 -4.95
CA LEU A 19 -2.43 -3.50 -3.72
C LEU A 19 -2.20 -4.87 -3.05
N LEU A 20 -3.22 -5.72 -2.98
CA LEU A 20 -3.11 -7.08 -2.46
C LEU A 20 -2.14 -7.93 -3.29
N GLU A 21 -2.19 -7.82 -4.61
CA GLU A 21 -1.28 -8.53 -5.51
C GLU A 21 0.18 -8.07 -5.32
N LEU A 22 0.42 -6.76 -5.29
CA LEU A 22 1.75 -6.18 -5.04
C LEU A 22 2.30 -6.55 -3.66
N VAL A 23 1.46 -6.57 -2.63
CA VAL A 23 1.86 -6.98 -1.27
C VAL A 23 2.23 -8.46 -1.23
N ARG A 24 1.47 -9.32 -1.92
CA ARG A 24 1.79 -10.74 -2.06
C ARG A 24 3.11 -10.95 -2.80
N GLU A 25 3.35 -10.23 -3.90
CA GLU A 25 4.63 -10.24 -4.62
C GLU A 25 5.77 -9.80 -3.69
N HIS A 26 5.60 -8.70 -2.94
CA HIS A 26 6.61 -8.22 -2.00
C HIS A 26 6.91 -9.24 -0.89
N PHE A 27 5.90 -9.92 -0.35
CA PHE A 27 6.06 -10.98 0.64
C PHE A 27 6.84 -12.16 0.07
N ASN A 28 6.46 -12.65 -1.11
CA ASN A 28 7.15 -13.73 -1.80
C ASN A 28 8.62 -13.37 -2.07
N LEU A 29 8.91 -12.16 -2.53
CA LEU A 29 10.29 -11.69 -2.75
C LEU A 29 11.09 -11.56 -1.44
N ARG A 30 10.45 -11.20 -0.31
CA ARG A 30 11.11 -11.20 1.00
C ARG A 30 11.39 -12.63 1.49
N MET A 31 10.48 -13.56 1.28
CA MET A 31 10.65 -14.97 1.64
C MET A 31 11.77 -15.62 0.81
N GLN A 32 11.80 -15.38 -0.50
CA GLN A 32 12.89 -15.83 -1.38
C GLN A 32 14.25 -15.25 -0.98
N LYS A 33 14.27 -14.00 -0.50
CA LYS A 33 15.50 -13.36 0.00
C LYS A 33 15.96 -14.02 1.30
N GLY A 34 15.03 -14.42 2.17
CA GLY A 34 15.32 -15.13 3.42
C GLY A 34 15.74 -16.59 3.20
N SER A 35 15.25 -17.25 2.15
CA SER A 35 15.62 -18.63 1.81
C SER A 35 16.97 -18.78 1.12
N GLY A 36 17.71 -17.67 0.91
CA GLY A 36 19.01 -17.68 0.25
C GLY A 36 18.95 -17.82 -1.28
N GLN A 37 17.76 -17.74 -1.88
CA GLN A 37 17.62 -17.73 -3.34
C GLN A 37 18.02 -16.35 -3.92
N ALA A 38 18.53 -16.37 -5.15
CA ALA A 38 18.95 -15.16 -5.86
C ALA A 38 17.74 -14.26 -6.21
N VAL A 39 17.38 -13.38 -5.29
CA VAL A 39 16.33 -12.37 -5.51
C VAL A 39 16.91 -11.15 -6.20
N LYS A 40 16.17 -10.61 -7.16
CA LYS A 40 16.46 -9.32 -7.81
C LYS A 40 16.22 -8.16 -6.82
N PRO A 41 17.25 -7.54 -6.23
CA PRO A 41 17.06 -6.52 -5.18
C PRO A 41 16.42 -5.23 -5.71
N HIS A 42 16.57 -4.95 -7.02
CA HIS A 42 15.88 -3.85 -7.70
C HIS A 42 14.37 -4.04 -7.71
N ARG A 43 13.89 -5.29 -7.85
CA ARG A 43 12.46 -5.61 -7.89
C ARG A 43 11.80 -5.39 -6.53
N LEU A 44 12.46 -5.78 -5.44
CA LEU A 44 12.01 -5.48 -4.07
C LEU A 44 11.78 -3.98 -3.84
N ARG A 45 12.73 -3.13 -4.30
CA ARG A 45 12.60 -1.67 -4.18
C ARG A 45 11.51 -1.11 -5.10
N GLY A 46 11.33 -1.68 -6.30
CA GLY A 46 10.26 -1.34 -7.24
C GLY A 46 8.88 -1.60 -6.65
N VAL A 47 8.61 -2.84 -6.23
CA VAL A 47 7.32 -3.25 -5.66
C VAL A 47 6.95 -2.42 -4.42
N LYS A 48 7.92 -2.12 -3.54
CA LYS A 48 7.69 -1.24 -2.38
C LYS A 48 7.24 0.17 -2.80
N ARG A 49 7.83 0.74 -3.86
CA ARG A 49 7.45 2.06 -4.39
C ARG A 49 6.08 2.02 -5.06
N ASP A 50 5.76 0.94 -5.75
CA ASP A 50 4.46 0.78 -6.42
C ASP A 50 3.33 0.65 -5.40
N ILE A 51 3.52 -0.10 -4.31
CA ILE A 51 2.59 -0.12 -3.16
C ILE A 51 2.39 1.29 -2.59
N ALA A 52 3.47 2.06 -2.42
CA ALA A 52 3.38 3.41 -1.88
C ALA A 52 2.58 4.34 -2.81
N ARG A 53 2.81 4.28 -4.13
CA ARG A 53 2.07 5.06 -5.13
C ARG A 53 0.59 4.73 -5.13
N VAL A 54 0.21 3.45 -5.11
CA VAL A 54 -1.19 3.02 -5.05
C VAL A 54 -1.86 3.55 -3.78
N LYS A 55 -1.20 3.44 -2.63
CA LYS A 55 -1.70 4.00 -1.37
C LYS A 55 -1.83 5.53 -1.42
N THR A 56 -0.91 6.23 -2.06
CA THR A 56 -0.98 7.69 -2.22
C THR A 56 -2.19 8.08 -3.06
N ILE A 57 -2.40 7.43 -4.21
CA ILE A 57 -3.56 7.68 -5.09
C ILE A 57 -4.88 7.42 -4.35
N LEU A 58 -4.94 6.34 -3.57
CA LEU A 58 -6.09 6.02 -2.71
C LEU A 58 -6.33 7.05 -1.59
N ASN A 59 -5.32 7.83 -1.21
CA ASN A 59 -5.40 8.79 -0.11
C ASN A 59 -5.42 10.26 -0.60
N GLU A 60 -5.37 10.48 -1.91
CA GLU A 60 -5.42 11.82 -2.48
C GLU A 60 -6.75 12.51 -2.15
N PRO A 61 -6.74 13.81 -1.80
CA PRO A 61 -7.95 14.53 -1.42
C PRO A 61 -9.02 14.50 -2.51
N LYS A 62 -8.64 14.46 -3.80
CA LYS A 62 -9.59 14.30 -4.93
C LYS A 62 -10.39 13.00 -4.87
N PHE A 63 -9.81 11.96 -4.27
CA PHE A 63 -10.44 10.68 -4.02
C PHE A 63 -11.12 10.61 -2.64
N ASN A 64 -10.60 11.36 -1.67
CA ASN A 64 -11.12 11.46 -0.30
C ASN A 64 -12.38 12.35 -0.18
N ILE A 65 -12.59 13.30 -1.10
CA ILE A 65 -13.78 14.18 -1.13
C ILE A 65 -15.08 13.39 -1.40
N GLN A 66 -15.01 12.14 -1.90
CA GLN A 66 -16.18 11.28 -2.14
C GLN A 66 -16.50 10.30 -1.01
N GLY A 67 -15.67 10.21 0.04
CA GLY A 67 -15.89 9.29 1.16
C GLY A 67 -15.62 9.97 2.48
N GLY A 68 -16.62 10.67 3.01
CA GLY A 68 -16.56 11.28 4.32
C GLY A 68 -16.29 10.28 5.45
N ASN A 69 -15.74 10.83 6.54
CA ASN A 69 -15.61 10.26 7.88
C ASN A 69 -14.38 9.35 8.16
N ILE A 70 -13.28 9.96 8.63
CA ILE A 70 -12.32 9.31 9.53
C ILE A 70 -12.29 10.05 10.87
N GLN A 71 -13.30 9.76 11.70
CA GLN A 71 -13.21 9.89 13.16
C GLN A 71 -12.61 8.61 13.76
N GLY A 72 -11.83 8.79 14.83
CA GLY A 72 -11.28 7.73 15.69
C GLY A 72 -9.84 7.41 15.31
N GLY A 73 -8.80 7.83 16.04
CA GLY A 73 -8.67 7.91 17.48
C GLY A 73 -7.78 6.76 17.93
N ASN A 74 -6.48 7.02 18.09
CA ASN A 74 -5.76 6.54 19.27
C ASN A 74 -4.48 7.34 19.50
N GLN A 75 -4.25 7.61 20.77
CA GLN A 75 -3.26 8.45 21.43
C GLN A 75 -1.83 7.86 21.37
N PRO A 76 -0.80 8.61 21.83
CA PRO A 76 0.59 8.49 21.37
C PRO A 76 1.31 7.28 21.98
N GLY A 77 2.03 6.54 21.12
CA GLY A 77 2.88 5.42 21.52
C GLY A 77 4.16 5.88 22.21
N ALA A 78 4.13 5.80 23.54
CA ALA A 78 5.23 5.53 24.46
C ALA A 78 6.66 5.92 24.01
N ALA A 79 7.13 7.06 24.51
CA ALA A 79 8.56 7.26 24.72
C ALA A 79 9.07 6.12 25.62
N THR A 80 9.93 5.26 25.07
CA THR A 80 10.63 4.24 25.85
C THR A 80 11.78 4.93 26.58
N PRO A 81 11.84 4.96 27.93
CA PRO A 81 13.03 5.41 28.64
C PRO A 81 13.98 4.22 28.75
N GLY A 82 14.93 4.10 27.81
CA GLY A 82 16.11 3.25 27.99
C GLY A 82 17.34 4.15 27.96
N GLY A 83 18.23 4.20 28.93
CA GLY A 83 18.34 3.52 30.20
C GLY A 83 19.65 4.06 30.78
N ALA A 84 19.63 4.55 32.02
CA ALA A 84 20.83 5.00 32.70
C ALA A 84 21.69 3.77 33.03
N ARG A 85 22.80 3.61 32.31
CA ARG A 85 24.09 3.07 32.79
C ARG A 85 25.21 3.62 31.94
#